data_AF-X8E5V4-F1
#
_entry.id   AF-X8E5V4-F1
#
_cell.length_a   1.000
_cell.length_b   1.000
_cell.length_c   1.000
_cell.angle_alpha   90.00
_cell.angle_beta   90.00
_cell.angle_gamma   90.00
#
_symmetry.space_group_name_H-M   'P 1'
#
loop_
_entity.id
_entity.type
_entity.pdbx_description
1 polymer ?
#
loop_
_entity_poly.entity_id
_entity_poly.type
_entity_poly.pdbx_seq_one_letter_code
_entity_poly.pdbx_strand_id
1 'polypeptide(L)'
;MERARSLTYLAAARLDDPSTTAADGWTAAALAKAAAGDAALSCARTAVQVHGAIAQTWEHDIHLYLRHAWQRAAALGDSRALYHAVGRRFARSTT
;
A
#
# COMPACT_ATOMS: atom_id res chain seq x y z
N MET A 1 3.38 0.64 -9.83
CA MET A 1 4.23 1.27 -8.78
C MET A 1 3.96 2.77 -8.67
N GLU A 2 3.59 3.39 -9.77
CA GLU A 2 3.46 4.83 -10.01
C GLU A 2 2.35 5.41 -9.15
N ARG A 3 1.16 4.78 -9.15
CA ARG A 3 0.04 5.16 -8.27
C ARG A 3 0.43 5.14 -6.79
N ALA A 4 1.12 4.11 -6.33
CA ALA A 4 1.57 4.01 -4.94
C ALA A 4 2.52 5.16 -4.59
N ARG A 5 3.50 5.45 -5.46
CA ARG A 5 4.43 6.56 -5.28
C ARG A 5 3.70 7.90 -5.19
N SER A 6 2.81 8.20 -6.14
CA SER A 6 2.05 9.45 -6.17
C SER A 6 1.18 9.62 -4.92
N LEU A 7 0.48 8.57 -4.48
CA LEU A 7 -0.35 8.63 -3.28
C LEU A 7 0.48 8.77 -2.00
N THR A 8 1.64 8.15 -1.90
CA THR A 8 2.54 8.32 -0.76
C THR A 8 3.05 9.76 -0.65
N TYR A 9 3.44 10.38 -1.76
CA TYR A 9 3.82 11.80 -1.75
C TYR A 9 2.66 12.72 -1.39
N LEU A 10 1.46 12.45 -1.92
CA LEU A 10 0.26 13.19 -1.53
C LEU A 10 -0.02 13.05 -0.04
N ALA A 11 0.06 11.84 0.52
CA ALA A 11 -0.17 11.61 1.94
C ALA A 11 0.86 12.34 2.80
N ALA A 12 2.15 12.31 2.42
CA ALA A 12 3.19 13.07 3.11
C ALA A 12 2.90 14.58 3.10
N ALA A 13 2.58 15.14 1.93
CA ALA A 13 2.26 16.56 1.79
C ALA A 13 1.02 16.97 2.61
N ARG A 14 -0.01 16.12 2.68
CA ARG A 14 -1.21 16.38 3.47
C ARG A 14 -0.94 16.29 4.97
N LEU A 15 -0.10 15.37 5.40
CA LEU A 15 0.25 15.25 6.81
C LEU A 15 1.14 16.40 7.30
N ASP A 16 1.87 17.06 6.41
CA ASP A 16 2.69 18.24 6.71
C ASP A 16 1.91 19.56 6.70
N ASP A 17 0.78 19.61 5.98
CA ASP A 17 -0.07 20.79 5.89
C ASP A 17 -0.90 20.99 7.18
N PRO A 18 -0.69 22.07 7.95
CA PRO A 18 -1.41 22.31 9.21
C PRO A 18 -2.91 22.58 9.02
N SER A 19 -3.36 22.89 7.80
CA SER A 19 -4.78 23.04 7.49
C SER A 19 -5.49 21.71 7.23
N THR A 20 -4.74 20.61 7.10
CA THR A 20 -5.31 19.28 6.86
C THR A 20 -6.02 18.76 8.10
N THR A 21 -7.30 18.43 7.94
CA THR A 21 -8.07 17.79 9.01
C THR A 21 -7.55 16.37 9.27
N ALA A 22 -7.69 15.88 10.50
CA ALA A 22 -7.31 14.49 10.83
C ALA A 22 -8.05 13.45 9.94
N ALA A 23 -9.27 13.76 9.50
CA ALA A 23 -10.04 12.89 8.62
C ALA A 23 -9.45 12.83 7.19
N ASP A 24 -9.02 13.97 6.65
CA ASP A 24 -8.41 14.05 5.32
C ASP A 24 -7.01 13.46 5.32
N GLY A 25 -6.21 13.73 6.37
CA GLY A 25 -4.90 13.12 6.57
C GLY A 25 -4.99 11.60 6.68
N TRP A 26 -5.96 11.08 7.45
CA TRP A 26 -6.23 9.65 7.51
C TRP A 26 -6.62 9.07 6.15
N THR A 27 -7.45 9.77 5.38
CA THR A 27 -7.90 9.31 4.05
C THR A 27 -6.73 9.22 3.08
N ALA A 28 -5.86 10.23 3.06
CA ALA A 28 -4.67 10.23 2.22
C ALA A 28 -3.71 9.08 2.63
N ALA A 29 -3.45 8.91 3.92
CA ALA A 29 -2.61 7.82 4.43
C ALA A 29 -3.19 6.43 4.11
N ALA A 30 -4.51 6.24 4.26
CA ALA A 30 -5.17 4.97 3.96
C ALA A 30 -5.06 4.61 2.47
N LEU A 31 -5.27 5.58 1.57
CA LEU A 31 -5.12 5.37 0.13
C LEU A 31 -3.67 5.06 -0.26
N ALA A 32 -2.70 5.77 0.31
CA ALA A 32 -1.28 5.53 0.09
C ALA A 32 -0.88 4.12 0.56
N LYS A 33 -1.28 3.74 1.77
CA LYS A 33 -1.03 2.41 2.34
C LYS A 33 -1.58 1.32 1.44
N ALA A 34 -2.87 1.40 1.07
CA ALA A 34 -3.52 0.40 0.23
C ALA A 34 -2.80 0.23 -1.12
N ALA A 35 -2.49 1.35 -1.80
CA ALA A 35 -1.81 1.29 -3.09
C ALA A 35 -0.36 0.77 -2.97
N ALA A 36 0.35 1.11 -1.90
CA ALA A 36 1.69 0.60 -1.63
C ALA A 36 1.69 -0.91 -1.35
N GLY A 37 0.71 -1.41 -0.59
CA GLY A 37 0.52 -2.84 -0.34
C GLY A 37 0.29 -3.63 -1.63
N ASP A 38 -0.64 -3.16 -2.47
CA ASP A 38 -0.93 -3.78 -3.78
C ASP A 38 0.31 -3.81 -4.68
N ALA A 39 1.01 -2.68 -4.77
CA ALA A 39 2.21 -2.55 -5.60
C ALA A 39 3.34 -3.46 -5.12
N ALA A 40 3.62 -3.49 -3.81
CA ALA A 40 4.67 -4.35 -3.25
C ALA A 40 4.39 -5.84 -3.48
N LEU A 41 3.14 -6.27 -3.25
CA LEU A 41 2.74 -7.65 -3.49
C LEU A 41 2.83 -8.03 -4.98
N SER A 42 2.35 -7.16 -5.86
CA SER A 42 2.43 -7.39 -7.30
C SER A 42 3.88 -7.52 -7.75
N CYS A 43 4.75 -6.59 -7.36
CA CYS A 43 6.16 -6.62 -7.76
C CYS A 43 6.91 -7.82 -7.20
N ALA A 44 6.72 -8.16 -5.91
CA ALA A 44 7.40 -9.30 -5.31
C ALA A 44 6.96 -10.63 -5.93
N ARG A 45 5.66 -10.79 -6.22
CA ARG A 45 5.14 -11.98 -6.91
C ARG A 45 5.67 -12.10 -8.33
N THR A 46 5.70 -10.99 -9.08
CA THR A 46 6.29 -10.98 -10.42
C THR A 46 7.79 -11.32 -10.37
N ALA A 47 8.53 -10.79 -9.39
CA ALA A 47 9.94 -11.12 -9.21
C ALA A 47 10.15 -12.62 -8.97
N VAL A 48 9.34 -13.25 -8.11
CA VAL A 48 9.36 -14.71 -7.92
C VAL A 48 9.10 -15.44 -9.23
N GLN A 49 8.09 -15.04 -9.99
CA GLN A 49 7.73 -15.68 -11.24
C GLN A 49 8.85 -15.61 -12.29
N VAL A 50 9.52 -14.45 -12.41
CA VAL A 50 10.60 -14.23 -13.40
C VAL A 50 11.84 -15.07 -13.08
N HIS A 51 12.15 -15.28 -11.80
CA HIS A 51 13.35 -16.02 -11.38
C HIS A 51 13.10 -17.53 -11.27
N GLY A 52 11.84 -17.97 -11.17
CA GLY A 52 11.50 -19.38 -11.06
C GLY A 52 11.98 -19.99 -9.75
N ALA A 53 12.53 -21.21 -9.79
CA ALA A 53 12.85 -21.97 -8.58
C ALA A 53 13.89 -21.28 -7.67
N ILE A 54 14.87 -20.57 -8.24
CA ILE A 54 15.91 -19.86 -7.45
C ILE A 54 15.32 -18.75 -6.57
N ALA A 55 14.12 -18.25 -6.90
CA ALA A 55 13.43 -17.27 -6.07
C ALA A 55 13.07 -17.82 -4.69
N GLN A 56 13.01 -19.14 -4.53
CA GLN A 56 12.59 -19.84 -3.32
C GLN A 56 13.75 -20.46 -2.54
N THR A 57 15.00 -20.21 -2.98
CA THR A 57 16.20 -20.77 -2.37
C THR A 57 17.05 -19.66 -1.70
N TRP A 58 18.18 -20.04 -1.08
CA TRP A 58 19.04 -19.10 -0.35
C TRP A 58 20.05 -18.36 -1.24
N GLU A 59 20.14 -18.75 -2.51
CA GLU A 59 20.97 -18.16 -3.53
C GLU A 59 20.41 -16.81 -4.01
N HIS A 60 19.13 -16.52 -3.76
CA HIS A 60 18.54 -15.22 -4.05
C HIS A 60 17.52 -14.77 -2.99
N ASP A 61 17.67 -13.53 -2.51
CA ASP A 61 16.83 -12.91 -1.48
C ASP A 61 15.37 -12.59 -1.87
N ILE A 62 14.90 -12.96 -3.06
CA ILE A 62 13.53 -12.60 -3.54
C ILE A 62 12.44 -13.11 -2.60
N HIS A 63 12.61 -14.32 -2.05
CA HIS A 63 11.68 -14.88 -1.06
C HIS A 63 11.56 -13.99 0.20
N LEU A 64 12.62 -13.27 0.59
CA LEU A 64 12.58 -12.32 1.71
C LEU A 64 11.68 -11.12 1.38
N TYR A 65 11.79 -10.57 0.17
CA TYR A 65 10.95 -9.46 -0.28
C TYR A 65 9.47 -9.84 -0.37
N LEU A 66 9.16 -11.06 -0.84
CA LEU A 66 7.78 -11.56 -0.85
C LEU A 66 7.21 -11.70 0.56
N ARG A 67 7.98 -12.25 1.50
CA ARG A 67 7.56 -12.36 2.91
C ARG A 67 7.31 -10.98 3.53
N HIS A 68 8.20 -10.02 3.30
CA HIS A 68 8.01 -8.64 3.76
C HIS A 68 6.80 -7.98 3.12
N ALA A 69 6.55 -8.18 1.83
CA ALA A 69 5.40 -7.64 1.14
C ALA A 69 4.09 -8.19 1.75
N TRP A 70 4.02 -9.50 2.05
CA TRP A 70 2.87 -10.08 2.74
C TRP A 70 2.64 -9.49 4.12
N GLN A 71 3.69 -9.42 4.95
CA GLN A 71 3.58 -8.86 6.30
C GLN A 71 3.12 -7.40 6.28
N ARG A 72 3.72 -6.58 5.41
CA ARG A 72 3.38 -5.14 5.27
C ARG A 72 1.99 -4.93 4.66
N ALA A 73 1.57 -5.78 3.73
CA ALA A 73 0.24 -5.70 3.15
C ALA A 73 -0.87 -5.98 4.18
N ALA A 74 -0.64 -6.88 5.13
CA ALA A 74 -1.58 -7.19 6.20
C ALA A 74 -1.57 -6.17 7.35
N ALA A 75 -0.40 -5.59 7.67
CA ALA A 75 -0.27 -4.60 8.74
C ALA A 75 -1.16 -3.37 8.49
N LEU A 76 -1.72 -2.78 9.55
CA LEU A 76 -2.55 -1.56 9.51
C LEU A 76 -3.80 -1.65 8.60
N GLY A 77 -4.30 -2.87 8.36
CA GLY A 77 -5.47 -3.17 7.54
C GLY A 77 -5.14 -3.36 6.06
N ASP A 78 -5.63 -4.43 5.43
CA ASP A 78 -5.32 -4.73 4.03
C ASP A 78 -5.90 -3.70 3.04
N SER A 79 -5.44 -3.75 1.78
CA SER A 79 -5.85 -2.79 0.75
C SER A 79 -7.36 -2.78 0.54
N ARG A 80 -8.01 -3.95 0.56
CA ARG A 80 -9.46 -4.09 0.38
C ARG A 80 -10.22 -3.37 1.50
N ALA A 81 -9.83 -3.62 2.74
CA ALA A 81 -10.44 -3.02 3.92
C ALA A 81 -10.26 -1.49 3.90
N LEU A 82 -9.08 -1.01 3.54
CA LEU A 82 -8.78 0.43 3.47
C LEU A 82 -9.55 1.14 2.35
N TYR A 83 -9.56 0.60 1.12
CA TYR A 83 -10.35 1.18 0.03
C TYR A 83 -11.84 1.20 0.37
N HIS A 84 -12.36 0.13 0.97
CA HIS A 84 -13.74 0.08 1.42
C HIS A 84 -14.03 1.12 2.51
N ALA A 85 -13.14 1.29 3.49
CA ALA A 85 -13.31 2.27 4.56
C ALA A 85 -13.29 3.72 4.03
N VAL A 86 -12.42 4.03 3.06
CA VAL A 86 -12.38 5.32 2.36
C VAL A 86 -13.67 5.53 1.56
N GLY A 87 -14.11 4.53 0.80
CA GLY A 87 -15.36 4.60 0.04
C GLY A 87 -16.58 4.89 0.92
N ARG A 88 -16.67 4.23 2.09
CA ARG A 88 -17.73 4.52 3.07
C ARG A 88 -17.67 5.94 3.64
N ARG A 89 -16.47 6.51 3.83
CA ARG A 89 -16.31 7.89 4.29
C ARG A 89 -16.76 8.88 3.22
N PHE A 90 -16.36 8.64 1.99
CA PHE A 90 -16.75 9.46 0.83
C PHE A 90 -18.28 9.49 0.65
N ALA A 91 -18.94 8.34 0.73
CA ALA A 91 -20.41 8.26 0.60
C ALA A 91 -21.15 9.04 1.70
N ARG A 92 -20.59 9.13 2.92
CA ARG A 92 -21.20 9.89 4.02
C ARG A 92 -20.97 11.40 3.95
N SER A 93 -19.93 11.86 3.26
CA SER A 93 -19.66 13.29 3.13
C SER A 93 -20.48 13.96 2.02
N THR A 94 -21.17 13.18 1.19
CA THR A 94 -22.02 13.68 0.10
C THR A 94 -23.50 13.79 0.48
N THR A 95 -23.89 13.35 1.68
CA THR A 95 -25.25 13.45 2.23
C THR A 95 -25.29 14.56 3.26
#